data_AF-A0A1A3C9K5-F1
#
_entry.id   AF-A0A1A3C9K5-F1
#
_cell.length_a   1.000
_cell.length_b   1.000
_cell.length_c   1.000
_cell.angle_alpha   90.00
_cell.angle_beta   90.00
_cell.angle_gamma   90.00
#
_symmetry.space_group_name_H-M   'P 1'
#
loop_
_entity.id
_entity.type
_entity.pdbx_description
1 polymer ?
#
loop_
_entity_poly.entity_id
_entity_poly.type
_entity_poly.pdbx_seq_one_letter_code
_entity_poly.pdbx_strand_id
1 'polypeptide(L)'
;MSLVAGRGPLSTDPAGRFSAPIPAGVVYVEPHPRRVQAFVNGRAVIDTEKALMVHRPGRPLSYAFPAQAVGDLPNEPEPEAPGFVQVPWDAVDTWLEEGRRLVHYPPNPYHRVDCRPTTRRLRVTVDGTTLVDTDDTVILFETALEPRLYVDPKHVRTDLLRRSETSSYCNYKGFATYWSAGPIDDVAWSYEDPPPESLPIKSFFSFDAARADVVAELPLSHRP
;
A
#
# COMPACT_ATOMS: atom_id res chain seq x y z
N MET A 1 1.52 -9.66 -7.22
CA MET A 1 0.29 -9.45 -6.42
C MET A 1 0.59 -8.43 -5.34
N SER A 2 -0.24 -7.40 -5.16
CA SER A 2 -0.13 -6.54 -3.98
C SER A 2 -0.38 -7.40 -2.74
N LEU A 3 0.47 -7.30 -1.73
CA LEU A 3 0.30 -8.02 -0.46
C LEU A 3 -1.00 -7.67 0.27
N VAL A 4 -1.70 -6.61 -0.15
CA VAL A 4 -2.86 -6.07 0.55
C VAL A 4 -3.83 -5.38 -0.41
N ALA A 5 -5.01 -5.97 -0.58
CA ALA A 5 -6.19 -5.28 -1.10
C ALA A 5 -7.03 -4.85 0.11
N GLY A 6 -7.13 -3.53 0.34
CA GLY A 6 -7.80 -2.98 1.51
C GLY A 6 -9.32 -3.11 1.45
N ARG A 7 -9.95 -3.30 2.60
CA ARG A 7 -11.41 -3.39 2.82
C ARG A 7 -12.04 -2.01 3.05
N GLY A 8 -11.65 -1.02 2.24
CA GLY A 8 -12.10 0.36 2.39
C GLY A 8 -13.62 0.52 2.19
N PRO A 9 -14.22 1.67 2.54
CA PRO A 9 -15.67 1.87 2.46
C PRO A 9 -16.26 1.65 1.06
N LEU A 10 -15.53 2.00 0.00
CA LEU A 10 -15.94 1.78 -1.39
C LEU A 10 -15.35 0.49 -2.01
N SER A 11 -14.70 -0.37 -1.21
CA SER A 11 -14.23 -1.66 -1.73
C SER A 11 -15.40 -2.61 -2.00
N THR A 12 -15.15 -3.68 -2.76
CA THR A 12 -16.13 -4.75 -2.98
C THR A 12 -16.39 -5.60 -1.73
N ASP A 13 -15.55 -5.47 -0.70
CA ASP A 13 -15.66 -6.17 0.58
C ASP A 13 -15.26 -5.23 1.75
N PRO A 14 -16.12 -4.25 2.10
CA PRO A 14 -15.79 -3.25 3.12
C PRO A 14 -15.69 -3.86 4.53
N ALA A 15 -14.77 -3.34 5.35
CA ALA A 15 -14.58 -3.79 6.73
C ALA A 15 -15.75 -3.40 7.65
N GLY A 16 -16.54 -2.41 7.26
CA GLY A 16 -17.71 -1.93 7.98
C GLY A 16 -18.98 -2.04 7.14
N ARG A 17 -20.09 -1.57 7.72
CA ARG A 17 -21.39 -1.47 7.04
C ARG A 17 -21.84 -0.02 7.01
N PHE A 18 -22.44 0.39 5.89
CA PHE A 18 -23.16 1.65 5.85
C PHE A 18 -24.50 1.51 6.57
N SER A 19 -24.88 2.51 7.36
CA SER A 19 -26.20 2.54 8.01
C SER A 19 -27.34 2.70 7.01
N ALA A 20 -27.08 3.35 5.87
CA ALA A 20 -27.96 3.43 4.72
C ALA A 20 -27.25 2.87 3.48
N PRO A 21 -27.98 2.21 2.56
CA PRO A 21 -27.38 1.67 1.34
C PRO A 21 -26.82 2.80 0.48
N ILE A 22 -25.64 2.57 -0.09
CA ILE A 22 -25.04 3.45 -1.09
C ILE A 22 -25.57 3.05 -2.47
N PRO A 23 -25.99 4.01 -3.32
CA PRO A 23 -26.37 3.72 -4.70
C PRO A 23 -25.27 2.96 -5.45
N ALA A 24 -25.67 1.97 -6.25
CA ALA A 24 -24.74 1.22 -7.07
C ALA A 24 -23.99 2.17 -8.03
N GLY A 25 -22.67 2.01 -8.13
CA GLY A 25 -21.84 2.83 -9.01
C GLY A 25 -21.55 4.23 -8.50
N VAL A 26 -21.76 4.54 -7.21
CA VAL A 26 -21.36 5.84 -6.64
C VAL A 26 -19.90 6.14 -6.96
N VAL A 27 -19.60 7.39 -7.33
CA VAL A 27 -18.24 7.89 -7.50
C VAL A 27 -18.07 9.06 -6.54
N TYR A 28 -16.96 9.08 -5.80
CA TYR A 28 -16.59 10.21 -4.97
C TYR A 28 -15.42 10.94 -5.65
N VAL A 29 -15.64 12.21 -5.99
CA VAL A 29 -14.64 13.07 -6.62
C VAL A 29 -14.32 14.21 -5.66
N GLU A 30 -13.04 14.44 -5.41
CA GLU A 30 -12.58 15.52 -4.53
C GLU A 30 -11.42 16.30 -5.15
N PRO A 31 -11.27 17.59 -4.82
CA PRO A 31 -10.06 18.32 -5.15
C PRO A 31 -8.83 17.66 -4.54
N HIS A 32 -7.76 17.57 -5.33
CA HIS A 32 -6.46 17.09 -4.88
C HIS A 32 -5.45 18.23 -4.95
N PRO A 33 -5.31 19.04 -3.88
CA PRO A 33 -4.56 20.30 -3.89
C PRO A 33 -3.03 20.10 -3.85
N ARG A 34 -2.56 18.92 -4.27
CA ARG A 34 -1.13 18.60 -4.38
C ARG A 34 -0.67 18.82 -5.81
N ARG A 35 0.56 19.29 -5.99
CA ARG A 35 1.18 19.40 -7.30
C ARG A 35 1.45 18.01 -7.86
N VAL A 36 0.79 17.70 -8.97
CA VAL A 36 0.96 16.47 -9.74
C VAL A 36 1.67 16.81 -11.03
N GLN A 37 2.72 16.05 -11.34
CA GLN A 37 3.51 16.19 -12.56
C GLN A 37 3.61 14.86 -13.28
N ALA A 38 3.64 14.92 -14.62
CA ALA A 38 3.87 13.78 -15.47
C ALA A 38 4.96 14.09 -16.49
N PHE A 39 5.82 13.11 -16.78
CA PHE A 39 6.98 13.28 -17.67
C PHE A 39 7.02 12.22 -18.77
N VAL A 40 7.38 12.65 -19.97
CA VAL A 40 7.69 11.79 -21.13
C VAL A 40 9.07 12.16 -21.65
N ASN A 41 9.97 11.19 -21.77
CA ASN A 41 11.38 11.37 -22.15
C ASN A 41 12.06 12.49 -21.36
N GLY A 42 11.78 12.58 -20.05
CA GLY A 42 12.31 13.60 -19.15
C GLY A 42 11.69 15.01 -19.30
N ARG A 43 10.74 15.21 -20.20
CA ARG A 43 10.02 16.48 -20.38
C ARG A 43 8.69 16.44 -19.63
N ALA A 44 8.41 17.48 -18.84
CA ALA A 44 7.10 17.64 -18.19
C ALA A 44 6.00 17.84 -19.25
N VAL A 45 4.98 16.97 -19.20
CA VAL A 45 3.79 17.00 -20.07
C VAL A 45 2.51 17.33 -19.29
N ILE A 46 2.51 17.10 -17.98
CA ILE A 46 1.51 17.61 -17.03
C ILE A 46 2.26 18.26 -15.87
N ASP A 47 1.79 19.43 -15.42
CA ASP A 47 2.25 20.09 -14.21
C ASP A 47 1.10 20.95 -13.65
N THR A 48 0.44 20.49 -12.59
CA THR A 48 -0.76 21.16 -12.07
C THR A 48 -1.04 20.87 -10.60
N GLU A 49 -1.63 21.83 -9.91
CA GLU A 49 -2.20 21.70 -8.56
C GLU A 49 -3.74 21.58 -8.61
N LYS A 50 -4.31 21.47 -9.81
CA LYS A 50 -5.75 21.44 -10.04
C LYS A 50 -6.26 20.05 -10.38
N ALA A 51 -5.56 19.00 -9.97
CA ALA A 51 -6.03 17.64 -10.16
C ALA A 51 -7.24 17.36 -9.25
N LEU A 52 -8.08 16.42 -9.67
CA LEU A 52 -9.10 15.79 -8.84
C LEU A 52 -8.67 14.37 -8.53
N MET A 53 -9.01 13.89 -7.33
CA MET A 53 -8.93 12.48 -6.96
C MET A 53 -10.29 11.84 -7.20
N VAL A 54 -10.31 10.73 -7.94
CA VAL A 54 -11.54 10.00 -8.27
C VAL A 54 -11.53 8.63 -7.61
N HIS A 55 -12.53 8.40 -6.77
CA HIS A 55 -12.74 7.16 -6.01
C HIS A 55 -13.89 6.39 -6.64
N ARG A 56 -13.60 5.19 -7.16
CA ARG A 56 -14.60 4.30 -7.76
C ARG A 56 -14.64 2.94 -7.05
N PRO A 57 -15.85 2.37 -6.86
CA PRO A 57 -15.98 1.07 -6.24
C PRO A 57 -15.19 -0.02 -6.96
N GLY A 58 -14.39 -0.76 -6.18
CA GLY A 58 -13.59 -1.89 -6.69
C GLY A 58 -12.49 -1.52 -7.70
N ARG A 59 -12.15 -0.23 -7.86
CA ARG A 59 -11.06 0.21 -8.74
C ARG A 59 -9.94 0.93 -7.97
N PRO A 60 -8.70 0.88 -8.44
CA PRO A 60 -7.65 1.77 -7.96
C PRO A 60 -8.07 3.24 -8.10
N LEU A 61 -7.51 4.09 -7.24
CA LEU A 61 -7.69 5.53 -7.39
C LEU A 61 -7.10 6.03 -8.70
N SER A 62 -7.63 7.15 -9.18
CA SER A 62 -7.17 7.80 -10.41
C SER A 62 -7.23 9.31 -10.25
N TYR A 63 -6.30 10.01 -10.89
CA TYR A 63 -6.41 11.44 -11.07
C TYR A 63 -7.33 11.77 -12.25
N ALA A 64 -8.03 12.89 -12.16
CA ALA A 64 -8.58 13.60 -13.31
C ALA A 64 -7.96 14.99 -13.38
N PHE A 65 -7.63 15.46 -14.57
CA PHE A 65 -6.94 16.72 -14.81
C PHE A 65 -7.83 17.66 -15.63
N PRO A 66 -7.73 18.99 -15.48
CA PRO A 66 -8.37 19.91 -16.42
C PRO A 66 -7.95 19.57 -17.85
N ALA A 67 -8.88 19.51 -18.80
CA ALA A 67 -8.59 19.09 -20.18
C ALA A 67 -7.45 19.90 -20.82
N GLN A 68 -7.38 21.20 -20.54
CA GLN A 68 -6.31 22.06 -21.04
C GLN A 68 -4.92 21.79 -20.44
N ALA A 69 -4.81 20.99 -19.37
CA ALA A 69 -3.56 20.71 -18.68
C ALA A 69 -2.83 19.46 -19.19
N VAL A 70 -3.46 18.65 -20.06
CA VAL A 70 -2.89 17.35 -20.49
C VAL A 70 -2.32 17.35 -21.92
N GLY A 71 -2.46 18.45 -22.67
CA GLY A 71 -1.95 18.56 -24.04
C GLY A 71 -2.50 17.47 -24.97
N ASP A 72 -1.61 16.85 -25.75
CA ASP A 72 -1.94 15.80 -26.72
C ASP A 72 -1.89 14.38 -26.13
N LEU A 73 -1.76 14.23 -24.81
CA LEU A 73 -1.74 12.90 -24.17
C LEU A 73 -3.06 12.16 -24.45
N PRO A 74 -3.01 10.83 -24.65
CA PRO A 74 -4.21 10.01 -24.65
C PRO A 74 -5.04 10.29 -23.39
N ASN A 75 -6.33 10.55 -23.56
CA ASN A 75 -7.20 10.88 -22.45
C ASN A 75 -8.66 10.50 -22.73
N GLU A 76 -9.42 10.33 -21.66
CA GLU A 76 -10.87 10.10 -21.70
C GLU A 76 -11.56 11.13 -20.80
N PRO A 77 -12.72 11.69 -21.19
CA PRO A 77 -13.49 12.58 -20.31
C PRO A 77 -13.84 11.92 -18.98
N GLU A 78 -13.73 12.64 -17.86
CA GLU A 78 -14.22 12.22 -16.56
C GLU A 78 -15.73 12.52 -16.45
N PRO A 79 -16.62 11.52 -16.51
CA PRO A 79 -18.07 11.76 -16.57
C PRO A 79 -18.61 12.53 -15.36
N GLU A 80 -17.97 12.35 -14.20
CA GLU A 80 -18.40 12.94 -12.93
C GLU A 80 -17.78 14.32 -12.67
N ALA A 81 -16.94 14.81 -13.59
CA ALA A 81 -16.30 16.13 -13.49
C ALA A 81 -16.16 16.77 -14.89
N PRO A 82 -17.20 17.47 -15.39
CA PRO A 82 -17.15 18.14 -16.68
C PRO A 82 -15.96 19.10 -16.82
N GLY A 83 -15.24 19.01 -17.94
CA GLY A 83 -14.02 19.77 -18.19
C GLY A 83 -12.74 19.11 -17.67
N PHE A 84 -12.85 17.96 -17.01
CA PHE A 84 -11.73 17.13 -16.60
C PHE A 84 -11.63 15.85 -17.44
N VAL A 85 -10.41 15.33 -17.54
CA VAL A 85 -10.08 14.12 -18.29
C VAL A 85 -9.17 13.22 -17.46
N GLN A 86 -9.29 11.92 -17.66
CA GLN A 86 -8.36 10.91 -17.13
C GLN A 86 -7.29 10.60 -18.17
N VAL A 87 -6.05 10.50 -17.72
CA VAL A 87 -4.91 10.09 -18.56
C VAL A 87 -4.54 8.65 -18.15
N PRO A 88 -4.41 7.69 -19.08
CA PRO A 88 -3.94 6.35 -18.76
C PRO A 88 -2.58 6.40 -18.04
N TRP A 89 -2.42 5.59 -16.99
CA TRP A 89 -1.22 5.64 -16.16
C TRP A 89 0.07 5.38 -16.93
N ASP A 90 0.00 4.52 -17.94
CA ASP A 90 1.07 4.11 -18.84
C ASP A 90 1.29 5.04 -20.03
N ALA A 91 0.51 6.11 -20.16
CA ALA A 91 0.71 7.13 -21.20
C ALA A 91 1.96 7.99 -20.98
N VAL A 92 2.62 7.87 -19.82
CA VAL A 92 3.80 8.65 -19.42
C VAL A 92 4.83 7.78 -18.70
N ASP A 93 6.08 8.22 -18.68
CA ASP A 93 7.19 7.45 -18.10
C ASP A 93 7.31 7.62 -16.58
N THR A 94 6.87 8.76 -16.06
CA THR A 94 7.03 9.10 -14.64
C THR A 94 5.91 10.02 -14.16
N TRP A 95 5.32 9.63 -13.04
CA TRP A 95 4.40 10.44 -12.25
C TRP A 95 5.09 10.93 -10.98
N LEU A 96 4.98 12.21 -10.68
CA LEU A 96 5.37 12.79 -9.40
C LEU A 96 4.16 13.43 -8.70
N GLU A 97 4.09 13.30 -7.38
CA GLU A 97 3.22 14.09 -6.51
C GLU A 97 4.10 14.76 -5.45
N GLU A 98 4.11 16.09 -5.40
CA GLU A 98 5.00 16.85 -4.49
C GLU A 98 6.47 16.39 -4.55
N GLY A 99 6.95 16.06 -5.75
CA GLY A 99 8.29 15.54 -6.00
C GLY A 99 8.49 14.05 -5.68
N ARG A 100 7.52 13.38 -5.06
CA ARG A 100 7.58 11.93 -4.83
C ARG A 100 7.20 11.16 -6.08
N ARG A 101 8.08 10.25 -6.53
CA ARG A 101 7.77 9.32 -7.62
C ARG A 101 6.68 8.32 -7.25
N LEU A 102 5.68 8.19 -8.11
CA LEU A 102 4.58 7.22 -8.01
C LEU A 102 4.85 6.03 -8.96
N VAL A 103 4.30 4.86 -8.65
CA VAL A 103 4.61 3.61 -9.39
C VAL A 103 3.40 3.04 -10.13
N HIS A 104 2.25 2.84 -9.47
CA HIS A 104 1.11 2.13 -10.08
C HIS A 104 -0.19 2.93 -10.14
N TYR A 105 -0.44 3.75 -9.14
CA TYR A 105 -1.66 4.57 -9.02
C TYR A 105 -1.46 5.61 -7.90
N PRO A 106 -2.28 6.68 -7.85
CA PRO A 106 -2.25 7.69 -6.81
C PRO A 106 -2.42 7.10 -5.40
N PRO A 107 -1.62 7.52 -4.40
CA PRO A 107 -1.87 7.18 -3.01
C PRO A 107 -3.19 7.77 -2.52
N ASN A 108 -3.98 6.95 -1.81
CA ASN A 108 -5.21 7.42 -1.15
C ASN A 108 -4.89 8.42 -0.02
N PRO A 109 -5.45 9.66 -0.05
CA PRO A 109 -5.21 10.67 0.97
C PRO A 109 -5.74 10.29 2.37
N TYR A 110 -6.68 9.34 2.45
CA TYR A 110 -7.25 8.85 3.71
C TYR A 110 -6.54 7.60 4.25
N HIS A 111 -5.56 7.07 3.52
CA HIS A 111 -4.84 5.88 3.95
C HIS A 111 -3.77 6.24 4.97
N ARG A 112 -3.77 5.50 6.07
CA ARG A 112 -2.86 5.69 7.18
C ARG A 112 -2.09 4.40 7.45
N VAL A 113 -0.84 4.60 7.85
CA VAL A 113 -0.01 3.59 8.49
C VAL A 113 0.33 4.10 9.88
N ASP A 114 -0.05 3.35 10.89
CA ASP A 114 0.23 3.65 12.29
C ASP A 114 1.07 2.52 12.88
N CYS A 115 2.36 2.80 13.11
CA CYS A 115 3.29 1.87 13.72
C CYS A 115 3.43 2.17 15.21
N ARG A 116 3.21 1.17 16.07
CA ARG A 116 3.25 1.34 17.53
C ARG A 116 4.10 0.24 18.17
N PRO A 117 5.14 0.59 18.96
CA PRO A 117 5.79 -0.38 19.85
C PRO A 117 4.75 -1.05 20.75
N THR A 118 4.93 -2.35 21.00
CA THR A 118 4.00 -3.14 21.81
C THR A 118 4.73 -4.33 22.45
N THR A 119 4.04 -5.02 23.36
CA THR A 119 4.50 -6.26 24.02
C THR A 119 3.66 -7.46 23.58
N ARG A 120 3.08 -7.40 22.37
CA ARG A 120 2.31 -8.49 21.78
C ARG A 120 3.26 -9.55 21.27
N ARG A 121 3.08 -10.79 21.71
CA ARG A 121 4.00 -11.87 21.35
C ARG A 121 3.87 -12.26 19.88
N LEU A 122 5.02 -12.49 19.26
CA LEU A 122 5.18 -13.09 17.94
C LEU A 122 6.07 -14.32 18.07
N ARG A 123 5.54 -15.48 17.66
CA ARG A 123 6.31 -16.71 17.44
C ARG A 123 6.15 -17.15 16.00
N VAL A 124 7.27 -17.45 15.35
CA VAL A 124 7.30 -17.93 13.97
C VAL A 124 8.17 -19.17 13.88
N THR A 125 7.62 -20.24 13.33
CA THR A 125 8.36 -21.46 13.02
C THR A 125 8.20 -21.86 11.55
N VAL A 126 9.25 -22.42 10.98
CA VAL A 126 9.28 -22.98 9.62
C VAL A 126 9.88 -24.37 9.71
N ASP A 127 9.15 -25.39 9.25
CA ASP A 127 9.55 -26.79 9.32
C ASP A 127 10.09 -27.22 10.71
N GLY A 128 9.42 -26.78 11.77
CA GLY A 128 9.79 -27.06 13.16
C GLY A 128 10.98 -26.25 13.71
N THR A 129 11.59 -25.39 12.91
CA THR A 129 12.67 -24.49 13.33
C THR A 129 12.12 -23.11 13.68
N THR A 130 12.37 -22.66 14.91
CA THR A 130 11.97 -21.32 15.35
C THR A 130 12.84 -20.24 14.73
N LEU A 131 12.21 -19.30 14.02
CA LEU A 131 12.86 -18.12 13.46
C LEU A 131 12.76 -16.91 14.40
N VAL A 132 11.64 -16.79 15.11
CA VAL A 132 11.33 -15.67 16.02
C VAL A 132 10.52 -16.20 17.21
N ASP A 133 10.84 -15.74 18.42
CA ASP A 133 9.99 -15.84 19.61
C ASP A 133 10.28 -14.67 20.54
N THR A 134 9.47 -13.61 20.46
CA THR A 134 9.66 -12.37 21.22
C THR A 134 8.35 -11.64 21.44
N ASP A 135 8.29 -10.76 22.44
CA ASP A 135 7.23 -9.79 22.65
C ASP A 135 7.65 -8.35 22.33
N ASP A 136 8.94 -8.07 22.16
CA ASP A 136 9.48 -6.78 21.70
C ASP A 136 9.20 -6.60 20.19
N THR A 137 7.99 -6.12 19.90
CA THR A 137 7.45 -5.98 18.54
C THR A 137 6.88 -4.59 18.29
N VAL A 138 6.69 -4.28 17.01
CA VAL A 138 5.93 -3.11 16.54
C VAL A 138 4.67 -3.62 15.86
N ILE A 139 3.50 -3.25 16.36
CA ILE A 139 2.25 -3.48 15.66
C ILE A 139 2.00 -2.38 14.64
N LEU A 140 1.75 -2.78 13.40
CA LEU A 140 1.37 -1.91 12.30
C LEU A 140 -0.13 -2.04 12.06
N PHE A 141 -0.82 -0.92 12.16
CA PHE A 141 -2.18 -0.75 11.69
C PHE A 141 -2.15 -0.05 10.35
N GLU A 142 -2.80 -0.62 9.36
CA GLU A 142 -2.95 -0.02 8.04
C GLU A 142 -4.42 0.09 7.70
N THR A 143 -4.82 1.23 7.13
CA THR A 143 -6.22 1.49 6.80
C THR A 143 -6.84 0.32 6.04
N ALA A 144 -7.90 -0.23 6.64
CA ALA A 144 -8.71 -1.31 6.09
C ALA A 144 -7.99 -2.64 5.86
N LEU A 145 -6.95 -2.93 6.64
CA LEU A 145 -6.20 -4.19 6.61
C LEU A 145 -6.04 -4.76 8.03
N GLU A 146 -5.88 -6.07 8.11
CA GLU A 146 -5.59 -6.73 9.39
C GLU A 146 -4.24 -6.24 9.94
N PRO A 147 -4.14 -6.00 11.27
CA PRO A 147 -2.88 -5.58 11.87
C PRO A 147 -1.78 -6.62 11.66
N ARG A 148 -0.53 -6.16 11.55
CA ARG A 148 0.65 -7.02 11.42
C ARG A 148 1.67 -6.68 12.48
N LEU A 149 2.30 -7.71 13.07
CA LEU A 149 3.49 -7.51 13.90
C LEU A 149 4.73 -7.46 13.01
N TYR A 150 5.56 -6.47 13.28
CA TYR A 150 6.90 -6.32 12.76
C TYR A 150 7.89 -6.50 13.90
N VAL A 151 9.02 -7.13 13.61
CA VAL A 151 10.04 -7.45 14.60
C VAL A 151 11.41 -6.98 14.13
N ASP A 152 12.16 -6.41 15.06
CA ASP A 152 13.54 -5.99 14.82
C ASP A 152 14.41 -7.20 14.43
N PRO A 153 15.31 -7.07 13.42
CA PRO A 153 16.20 -8.15 13.01
C PRO A 153 16.98 -8.82 14.14
N LYS A 154 17.26 -8.13 15.26
CA LYS A 154 17.97 -8.68 16.42
C LYS A 154 17.23 -9.86 17.09
N HIS A 155 15.91 -9.95 16.91
CA HIS A 155 15.06 -11.02 17.43
C HIS A 155 14.76 -12.10 16.39
N VAL A 156 15.30 -11.96 15.18
CA VAL A 156 15.12 -12.88 14.07
C VAL A 156 16.40 -13.69 13.87
N ARG A 157 16.27 -15.01 13.72
CA ARG A 157 17.35 -15.89 13.25
C ARG A 157 17.66 -15.64 11.77
N THR A 158 18.17 -14.45 11.48
CA THR A 158 18.49 -13.99 10.11
C THR A 158 19.58 -14.83 9.45
N ASP A 159 20.39 -15.54 10.23
CA ASP A 159 21.36 -16.56 9.76
C ASP A 159 20.68 -17.73 9.02
N LEU A 160 19.39 -17.94 9.25
CA LEU A 160 18.57 -18.98 8.60
C LEU A 160 17.78 -18.44 7.40
N LEU A 161 17.87 -17.13 7.11
CA LEU A 161 17.14 -16.49 6.03
C LEU A 161 18.01 -16.30 4.79
N ARG A 162 17.43 -16.56 3.62
CA ARG A 162 18.01 -16.25 2.32
C ARG A 162 17.15 -15.22 1.61
N ARG A 163 17.75 -14.11 1.18
CA ARG A 163 17.07 -13.11 0.34
C ARG A 163 16.57 -13.77 -0.95
N SER A 164 15.31 -13.53 -1.28
CA SER A 164 14.67 -13.95 -2.53
C SER A 164 14.83 -12.88 -3.62
N GLU A 165 14.62 -13.27 -4.88
CA GLU A 165 14.50 -12.33 -6.00
C GLU A 165 13.11 -11.66 -6.04
N THR A 166 12.15 -12.18 -5.27
CA THR A 166 10.81 -11.62 -5.16
C THR A 166 10.86 -10.22 -4.53
N SER A 167 10.16 -9.27 -5.17
CA SER A 167 9.87 -7.95 -4.62
C SER A 167 8.44 -7.54 -4.97
N SER A 168 7.84 -6.71 -4.11
CA SER A 168 6.53 -6.11 -4.35
C SER A 168 6.55 -4.65 -3.91
N TYR A 169 5.70 -3.82 -4.53
CA TYR A 169 5.61 -2.40 -4.21
C TYR A 169 4.30 -2.09 -3.49
N CYS A 170 4.40 -1.29 -2.43
CA CYS A 170 3.27 -0.70 -1.72
C CYS A 170 3.39 0.82 -1.73
N ASN A 171 2.32 1.53 -2.10
CA ASN A 171 2.25 3.00 -2.07
C ASN A 171 2.53 3.61 -0.68
N TYR A 172 2.49 2.83 0.39
CA TYR A 172 2.62 3.33 1.76
C TYR A 172 3.85 2.80 2.50
N LYS A 173 4.52 1.78 1.95
CA LYS A 173 5.67 1.12 2.58
C LYS A 173 6.90 1.01 1.67
N GLY A 174 6.73 1.30 0.37
CA GLY A 174 7.80 1.18 -0.61
C GLY A 174 7.97 -0.24 -1.13
N PHE A 175 9.19 -0.58 -1.53
CA PHE A 175 9.54 -1.91 -2.03
C PHE A 175 9.82 -2.88 -0.89
N ALA A 176 9.06 -3.98 -0.86
CA ALA A 176 9.33 -5.10 0.02
C ALA A 176 10.44 -5.98 -0.59
N THR A 177 11.37 -6.40 0.26
CA THR A 177 12.30 -7.50 -0.02
C THR A 177 11.80 -8.75 0.70
N TYR A 178 11.74 -9.87 -0.01
CA TYR A 178 11.28 -11.15 0.55
C TYR A 178 12.46 -12.06 0.93
N TRP A 179 12.18 -12.96 1.87
CA TRP A 179 13.16 -13.85 2.47
C TRP A 179 12.59 -15.26 2.58
N SER A 180 13.35 -16.24 2.10
CA SER A 180 13.07 -17.67 2.21
C SER A 180 13.75 -18.26 3.45
N ALA A 181 13.19 -19.34 4.01
CA ALA A 181 13.80 -20.10 5.10
C ALA A 181 13.72 -21.60 4.78
N GLY A 182 14.86 -22.29 4.83
CA GLY A 182 14.94 -23.69 4.43
C GLY A 182 14.43 -23.89 2.98
N PRO A 183 13.50 -24.84 2.74
CA PRO A 183 12.92 -25.08 1.42
C PRO A 183 11.72 -24.17 1.09
N ILE A 184 11.23 -23.37 2.06
CA ILE A 184 10.03 -22.54 1.86
C ILE A 184 10.46 -21.15 1.39
N ASP A 185 9.96 -20.76 0.21
CA ASP A 185 10.21 -19.43 -0.34
C ASP A 185 9.32 -18.35 0.26
N ASP A 186 9.85 -17.13 0.34
CA ASP A 186 9.11 -15.90 0.66
C ASP A 186 8.31 -15.96 1.98
N VAL A 187 8.87 -16.60 3.03
CA VAL A 187 8.24 -16.72 4.36
C VAL A 187 8.15 -15.39 5.11
N ALA A 188 9.03 -14.46 4.81
CA ALA A 188 9.10 -13.15 5.46
C ALA A 188 9.34 -12.03 4.44
N TRP A 189 9.01 -10.80 4.83
CA TRP A 189 9.37 -9.60 4.08
C TRP A 189 9.88 -8.49 5.01
N SER A 190 10.64 -7.56 4.44
CA SER A 190 11.10 -6.34 5.11
C SER A 190 11.15 -5.17 4.13
N TYR A 191 11.14 -3.94 4.67
CA TYR A 191 11.22 -2.70 3.88
C TYR A 191 12.52 -1.97 4.21
N GLU A 192 13.46 -1.93 3.26
CA GLU A 192 14.78 -1.32 3.47
C GLU A 192 14.74 0.21 3.44
N ASP A 193 13.93 0.78 2.55
CA ASP A 193 13.77 2.22 2.39
C ASP A 193 12.29 2.62 2.33
N PRO A 194 11.55 2.49 3.46
CA PRO A 194 10.15 2.87 3.48
C PRO A 194 9.96 4.40 3.51
N PRO A 195 8.80 4.91 3.05
CA PRO A 195 8.42 6.30 3.23
C PRO A 195 8.40 6.74 4.70
N PRO A 196 8.45 8.05 4.99
CA PRO A 196 8.45 8.60 6.35
C PRO A 196 7.42 8.00 7.31
N GLU A 197 6.21 7.74 6.82
CA GLU A 197 5.08 7.21 7.59
C GLU A 197 5.32 5.77 8.07
N SER A 198 6.20 5.03 7.39
CA SER A 198 6.54 3.63 7.66
C SER A 198 7.99 3.45 8.17
N LEU A 199 8.72 4.54 8.44
CA LEU A 199 10.09 4.48 9.00
C LEU A 199 10.22 3.66 10.29
N PRO A 200 9.25 3.64 11.23
CA PRO A 200 9.38 2.84 12.45
C PRO A 200 9.53 1.34 12.23
N ILE A 201 9.20 0.82 11.03
CA ILE A 201 9.40 -0.59 10.66
C ILE A 201 10.51 -0.77 9.62
N LYS A 202 11.38 0.24 9.44
CA LYS A 202 12.51 0.15 8.52
C LYS A 202 13.39 -1.06 8.87
N SER A 203 13.62 -1.90 7.88
CA SER A 203 14.36 -3.17 7.97
C SER A 203 13.77 -4.21 8.91
N PHE A 204 12.61 -3.97 9.53
CA PHE A 204 11.96 -4.95 10.39
C PHE A 204 11.29 -6.04 9.54
N PHE A 205 11.17 -7.23 10.12
CA PHE A 205 10.56 -8.38 9.46
C PHE A 205 9.11 -8.54 9.85
N SER A 206 8.28 -8.94 8.90
CA SER A 206 6.97 -9.54 9.16
C SER A 206 6.85 -10.83 8.33
N PHE A 207 5.89 -11.68 8.69
CA PHE A 207 5.86 -13.08 8.25
C PHE A 207 4.53 -13.46 7.62
N ASP A 208 4.59 -14.32 6.60
CA ASP A 208 3.43 -14.82 5.87
C ASP A 208 2.88 -16.08 6.55
N ALA A 209 1.72 -15.93 7.20
CA ALA A 209 1.03 -17.02 7.87
C ALA A 209 0.52 -18.13 6.92
N ALA A 210 0.51 -17.91 5.59
CA ALA A 210 0.23 -18.96 4.62
C ALA A 210 1.46 -19.83 4.31
N ARG A 211 2.66 -19.39 4.70
CA ARG A 211 3.95 -20.04 4.37
C ARG A 211 4.75 -20.46 5.60
N ALA A 212 4.44 -19.89 6.77
CA ALA A 212 5.06 -20.23 8.04
C ALA A 212 3.98 -20.44 9.11
N ASP A 213 4.31 -21.19 10.16
CA ASP A 213 3.48 -21.25 11.35
C ASP A 213 3.72 -19.99 12.18
N VAL A 214 2.74 -19.06 12.13
CA VAL A 214 2.80 -17.74 12.75
C VAL A 214 1.75 -17.65 13.84
N VAL A 215 2.22 -17.58 15.09
CA VAL A 215 1.39 -17.28 16.26
C VAL A 215 1.66 -15.85 16.68
N ALA A 216 0.69 -14.96 16.44
CA ALA A 216 0.78 -13.53 16.74
C ALA A 216 -0.39 -13.09 17.62
N GLU A 217 -0.11 -12.39 18.72
CA GLU A 217 -1.13 -11.83 19.61
C GLU A 217 -1.75 -10.55 19.03
N LEU A 218 -2.48 -10.68 17.92
CA LEU A 218 -3.16 -9.55 17.28
C LEU A 218 -4.45 -9.15 18.02
N PRO A 219 -4.88 -7.87 17.94
CA PRO A 219 -6.21 -7.47 18.38
C PRO A 219 -7.28 -8.31 17.68
N LEU A 220 -8.35 -8.66 18.39
CA LEU A 220 -9.50 -9.34 17.80
C LEU A 220 -10.10 -8.46 16.70
N SER A 221 -10.06 -8.90 15.45
CA SER A 221 -10.94 -8.38 14.41
C SER A 221 -12.37 -8.86 14.72
N HIS A 222 -13.17 -8.02 15.37
CA HIS A 222 -14.60 -8.29 15.49
C HIS A 222 -15.19 -8.30 14.08
N ARG A 223 -15.58 -9.49 13.61
CA ARG A 223 -16.50 -9.62 12.49
C ARG A 223 -17.87 -9.19 13.02
N PRO A 224 -18.47 -8.08 12.54
CA PRO A 224 -19.88 -7.84 12.76
C PRO A 224 -20.74 -8.91 12.08
#